data_AF-A0A3D2AKY7-F1
#
_entry.id   AF-A0A3D2AKY7-F1
#
_cell.length_a   1.000
_cell.length_b   1.000
_cell.length_c   1.000
_cell.angle_alpha   90.00
_cell.angle_beta   90.00
_cell.angle_gamma   90.00
#
_symmetry.space_group_name_H-M   'P 1'
#
loop_
_entity.id
_entity.type
_entity.pdbx_description
1 polymer ?
#
loop_
_entity_poly.entity_id
_entity_poly.type
_entity_poly.pdbx_seq_one_letter_code
_entity_poly.pdbx_strand_id
1 'polypeptide(L)'
;MSEDSSQEKTEQPTAKKLQKSREDGQVPRSKELSMAIIMVFGAAFLLFTGDSIISNITEMLTDALTIDRALLMDTQRLPSVLLSRLVQG
;
A
#
# COMPACT_ATOMS: atom_id res chain seq x y z
N MET A 1 32.61 -34.47 24.45
CA MET A 1 34.02 -34.10 24.17
C MET A 1 34.18 -34.15 22.66
N SER A 2 34.23 -33.03 21.92
CA SER A 2 34.65 -31.68 22.30
C SER A 2 33.91 -30.62 21.49
N GLU A 3 33.49 -29.55 22.18
CA GLU A 3 33.09 -28.28 21.60
C GLU A 3 34.29 -27.61 20.90
N ASP A 4 34.38 -27.71 19.57
CA ASP A 4 35.35 -26.92 18.81
C ASP A 4 34.71 -25.62 18.31
N SER A 5 34.78 -24.63 19.20
CA SER A 5 35.12 -23.24 18.89
C SER A 5 34.21 -22.49 17.91
N SER A 6 33.03 -22.09 18.39
CA SER A 6 32.30 -20.90 17.90
C SER A 6 32.96 -19.60 18.37
N GLN A 7 34.29 -19.50 18.19
CA GLN A 7 35.06 -18.31 18.50
C GLN A 7 34.68 -17.23 17.48
N GLU A 8 34.03 -16.18 17.95
CA GLU A 8 33.71 -14.99 17.18
C GLU A 8 35.00 -14.44 16.56
N LYS A 9 35.20 -14.72 15.26
CA LYS A 9 36.32 -14.21 14.49
C LYS A 9 36.13 -12.70 14.31
N THR A 10 36.80 -11.92 15.16
CA THR A 10 36.88 -10.45 15.14
C THR A 10 37.80 -9.91 14.03
N GLU A 11 38.32 -10.76 13.14
CA GLU A 11 39.22 -10.34 12.07
C GLU A 11 38.45 -9.88 10.83
N GLN A 12 38.86 -8.72 10.30
CA GLN A 12 38.31 -8.24 9.03
C GLN A 12 38.61 -9.27 7.92
N PRO A 13 37.65 -9.51 7.01
CA PRO A 13 37.82 -10.49 5.96
C PRO A 13 39.06 -10.17 5.13
N THR A 14 40.00 -11.12 5.05
CA THR A 14 41.23 -10.98 4.28
C THR A 14 40.91 -10.67 2.82
N ALA A 15 41.77 -9.92 2.12
CA ALA A 15 41.54 -9.49 0.74
C ALA A 15 41.11 -10.64 -0.21
N LYS A 16 41.68 -11.84 -0.01
CA LYS A 16 41.32 -13.07 -0.76
C LYS A 16 39.87 -13.52 -0.52
N LYS A 17 39.33 -13.35 0.69
CA LYS A 17 37.94 -13.67 1.04
C LYS A 17 36.98 -12.66 0.40
N LEU A 18 37.34 -11.37 0.40
CA LEU A 18 36.53 -10.32 -0.24
C LEU A 18 36.47 -10.48 -1.77
N GLN A 19 37.60 -10.82 -2.38
CA GLN A 19 37.69 -11.10 -3.81
C GLN A 19 36.87 -12.34 -4.18
N LYS A 20 37.01 -13.41 -3.41
CA LYS A 20 36.19 -14.62 -3.59
C LYS A 20 34.70 -14.35 -3.43
N SER A 21 34.27 -13.56 -2.44
CA SER A 21 32.85 -13.19 -2.30
C SER A 21 32.31 -12.35 -3.46
N ARG A 22 33.16 -11.52 -4.08
CA ARG A 22 32.81 -10.78 -5.31
C ARG A 22 32.73 -11.69 -6.53
N GLU A 23 33.66 -12.62 -6.68
CA GLU A 23 33.68 -13.64 -7.74
C GLU A 23 32.50 -14.63 -7.62
N ASP A 24 32.18 -15.04 -6.40
CA ASP A 24 31.03 -15.90 -6.06
C ASP A 24 29.68 -15.17 -6.22
N GLY A 25 29.67 -13.90 -6.65
CA GLY A 25 28.46 -13.13 -6.91
C GLY A 25 27.62 -12.87 -5.67
N GLN A 26 28.20 -12.93 -4.47
CA GLN A 26 27.52 -12.62 -3.22
C GLN A 26 27.31 -11.11 -3.11
N VAL A 27 26.35 -10.59 -3.88
CA VAL A 27 25.80 -9.25 -3.68
C VAL A 27 25.06 -9.29 -2.35
N PRO A 28 25.44 -8.47 -1.35
CA PRO A 28 24.68 -8.38 -0.11
C PRO A 28 23.29 -7.81 -0.43
N ARG A 29 22.30 -8.68 -0.65
CA ARG A 29 20.89 -8.30 -0.65
C ARG A 29 20.52 -8.00 0.80
N SER A 30 20.56 -6.73 1.18
CA SER A 30 20.03 -6.31 2.48
C SER A 30 18.52 -6.58 2.48
N LYS A 31 18.08 -7.58 3.24
CA LYS A 31 16.65 -7.87 3.44
C LYS A 31 15.90 -6.64 3.96
N GLU A 32 16.58 -5.79 4.72
CA GLU A 32 16.05 -4.56 5.30
C GLU A 32 15.80 -3.49 4.23
N LEU A 33 16.59 -3.46 3.15
CA LEU A 33 16.39 -2.52 2.04
C LEU A 33 15.05 -2.76 1.35
N SER A 34 14.69 -4.02 1.10
CA SER A 34 13.39 -4.35 0.49
C SER A 34 12.22 -3.90 1.37
N MET A 35 12.31 -4.08 2.69
CA MET A 35 11.28 -3.61 3.63
C MET A 35 11.18 -2.08 3.64
N ALA A 36 12.32 -1.38 3.67
CA ALA A 36 12.37 0.08 3.62
C ALA A 36 11.73 0.63 2.34
N ILE A 37 12.03 0.01 1.20
CA ILE A 37 11.44 0.36 -0.10
C ILE A 37 9.91 0.18 -0.04
N ILE A 38 9.41 -0.97 0.41
CA ILE A 38 7.97 -1.22 0.51
C ILE A 38 7.28 -0.19 1.41
N MET A 39 7.87 0.14 2.56
CA MET A 39 7.33 1.14 3.48
C MET A 39 7.24 2.53 2.84
N VAL A 40 8.30 2.97 2.15
CA VAL A 40 8.34 4.26 1.45
C VAL A 40 7.30 4.31 0.34
N PHE A 41 7.23 3.27 -0.50
CA PHE A 41 6.25 3.22 -1.58
C PHE A 41 4.81 3.13 -1.07
N GLY A 42 4.56 2.36 -0.01
CA GLY A 42 3.24 2.30 0.64
C GLY A 42 2.81 3.65 1.21
N ALA A 43 3.72 4.35 1.89
CA ALA A 43 3.45 5.69 2.40
C ALA A 43 3.21 6.69 1.26
N ALA A 44 4.04 6.68 0.22
CA ALA A 44 3.87 7.55 -0.94
C ALA A 44 2.53 7.28 -1.65
N PHE A 45 2.18 6.02 -1.88
CA PHE A 45 0.92 5.63 -2.49
C PHE A 45 -0.29 6.15 -1.71
N LEU A 46 -0.27 6.03 -0.38
CA LEU A 46 -1.33 6.54 0.49
C LEU A 46 -1.40 8.07 0.46
N LEU A 47 -0.27 8.78 0.43
CA LEU A 47 -0.25 10.24 0.36
C LEU A 47 -0.84 10.76 -0.96
N PHE A 48 -0.56 10.10 -2.08
CA PHE A 48 -1.07 10.51 -3.39
C PHE A 48 -2.52 10.08 -3.64
N THR A 49 -2.96 8.94 -3.11
CA THR A 49 -4.27 8.34 -3.43
C THR A 49 -5.30 8.54 -2.32
N GLY A 50 -4.87 8.85 -1.09
CA GLY A 50 -5.74 8.92 0.08
C GLY A 50 -6.83 9.99 -0.03
N ASP A 51 -6.51 11.16 -0.55
CA ASP A 51 -7.48 12.25 -0.74
C ASP A 51 -8.60 11.87 -1.73
N SER A 52 -8.23 11.24 -2.85
CA SER A 52 -9.21 10.72 -3.82
C SER A 52 -10.09 9.64 -3.21
N ILE A 53 -9.54 8.72 -2.42
CA ILE A 53 -10.34 7.67 -1.77
C ILE A 53 -11.35 8.29 -0.79
N ILE A 54 -10.90 9.23 0.04
CA ILE A 54 -11.74 9.86 1.06
C ILE A 54 -12.84 10.72 0.41
N SER A 55 -12.52 11.48 -0.62
CA SER A 55 -13.51 12.30 -1.35
C SER A 55 -14.59 11.43 -1.99
N ASN A 56 -14.22 10.36 -2.70
CA ASN A 56 -15.19 9.43 -3.31
C ASN A 56 -16.09 8.77 -2.26
N ILE A 57 -15.53 8.34 -1.12
CA ILE A 57 -16.32 7.76 -0.03
C ILE A 57 -17.27 8.80 0.55
N THR A 58 -16.81 10.03 0.75
CA THR A 58 -17.61 11.11 1.32
C THR A 58 -18.75 11.51 0.39
N GLU A 59 -18.51 11.58 -0.91
CA GLU A 59 -19.52 11.84 -1.94
C GLU A 59 -20.57 10.73 -1.96
N MET A 60 -20.15 9.47 -2.00
CA MET A 60 -21.07 8.34 -1.95
C MET A 60 -21.93 8.33 -0.68
N LEU A 61 -21.34 8.63 0.48
CA LEU A 61 -22.07 8.73 1.75
C LEU A 61 -23.04 9.91 1.75
N THR A 62 -22.63 11.05 1.21
CA THR A 62 -23.48 12.24 1.11
C THR A 62 -24.67 11.97 0.22
N ASP A 63 -24.47 11.33 -0.93
CA ASP A 63 -25.53 10.92 -1.84
C ASP A 63 -26.47 9.87 -1.22
N ALA A 64 -25.92 8.91 -0.48
CA ALA A 64 -26.71 7.87 0.16
C ALA A 64 -27.55 8.38 1.35
N LEU A 65 -27.06 9.39 2.08
CA LEU A 65 -27.70 9.93 3.27
C LEU A 65 -28.52 11.20 2.99
N THR A 66 -28.30 11.86 1.86
CA THR A 66 -29.11 13.00 1.43
C THR A 66 -30.41 12.48 0.82
N ILE A 67 -31.47 12.50 1.61
CA ILE A 67 -32.83 12.33 1.11
C ILE A 67 -33.25 13.67 0.49
N ASP A 68 -33.28 13.70 -0.84
CA ASP A 68 -33.66 14.89 -1.60
C ASP A 68 -35.07 15.33 -1.20
N ARG A 69 -35.23 16.57 -0.70
CA ARG A 69 -36.55 17.11 -0.29
C ARG A 69 -37.52 17.14 -1.48
N ALA A 70 -37.02 17.15 -2.71
CA ALA A 70 -37.83 17.03 -3.91
C ALA A 70 -38.53 15.66 -4.04
N LEU A 71 -37.95 14.58 -3.49
CA LEU A 71 -38.54 13.24 -3.45
C LEU A 71 -39.63 13.10 -2.37
N LEU A 72 -39.54 13.90 -1.30
CA LEU A 72 -40.49 13.87 -0.19
C LEU A 72 -41.76 14.71 -0.43
N MET A 73 -41.66 15.79 -1.23
CA MET A 73 -42.77 16.72 -1.47
C MET A 73 -43.61 16.38 -2.71
N ASP A 74 -43.09 15.56 -3.63
CA ASP A 74 -43.76 15.24 -4.89
C ASP A 74 -43.54 13.77 -5.27
N THR A 75 -44.29 12.88 -4.62
CA THR A 75 -44.31 11.42 -4.86
C THR A 75 -44.50 11.06 -6.35
N GLN A 76 -45.08 11.95 -7.17
CA GLN A 76 -45.27 11.71 -8.61
C GLN A 76 -43.97 11.75 -9.43
N ARG A 77 -42.87 12.29 -8.90
CA ARG A 77 -41.57 12.35 -9.61
C ARG A 77 -40.63 11.19 -9.29
N LEU A 78 -40.94 10.40 -8.25
CA LEU A 78 -40.19 9.19 -7.87
C LEU A 78 -39.96 8.21 -9.04
N PRO A 79 -40.93 7.92 -9.93
CA PRO A 79 -40.71 6.98 -11.03
C PRO A 79 -39.66 7.48 -12.03
N SER A 80 -39.63 8.79 -12.30
CA SER A 80 -38.68 9.37 -13.26
C SER A 80 -37.25 9.42 -12.73
N VAL A 81 -37.07 9.66 -11.43
CA VAL A 81 -35.76 9.64 -10.76
C VAL A 81 -35.22 8.22 -10.64
N LEU A 82 -36.09 7.24 -10.35
CA LEU A 82 -35.71 5.84 -10.37
C LEU A 82 -35.25 5.39 -11.75
N LEU A 83 -35.95 5.81 -12.81
CA LEU A 83 -35.57 5.52 -14.19
C LEU A 83 -34.20 6.10 -14.56
N SER A 84 -33.93 7.37 -14.20
CA SER A 84 -32.62 7.97 -14.48
C SER A 84 -31.49 7.30 -13.71
N ARG A 85 -31.72 6.89 -12.46
CA ARG A 85 -30.71 6.17 -11.66
C ARG A 85 -30.47 4.74 -12.15
N LEU A 86 -31.48 4.06 -12.71
CA LEU A 86 -31.32 2.74 -13.35
C LEU A 86 -30.59 2.81 -14.70
N VAL A 87 -30.70 3.93 -15.42
CA VAL A 87 -30.05 4.14 -16.72
C VAL A 87 -28.60 4.63 -16.58
N GLN A 88 -28.27 5.30 -15.47
CA GLN A 88 -26.92 5.83 -15.19
C GLN A 88 -26.12 5.02 -14.15
N GLY A 89 -26.67 3.92 -13.64
CA GLY A 89 -25.89 2.92 -12.89
C GLY A 89 -25.11 2.03 -13.84
#